data_AF-A0A1U9ZXZ0-F1
#
_entry.id   AF-A0A1U9ZXZ0-F1
#
_cell.length_a   1.000
_cell.length_b   1.000
_cell.length_c   1.000
_cell.angle_alpha   90.00
_cell.angle_beta   90.00
_cell.angle_gamma   90.00
#
_symmetry.space_group_name_H-M   'P 1'
#
loop_
_entity.id
_entity.type
_entity.pdbx_description
1 polymer ?
#
loop_
_entity_poly.entity_id
_entity_poly.type
_entity_poly.pdbx_seq_one_letter_code
_entity_poly.pdbx_strand_id
1 'polypeptide(L)'
;MPKEERQRRRAAQRVRLKKRLANDPEWALRRKIRQSCKTLGLSFAEVMAAWEERGHQCEICYRTPAPGEIRLHIDHDHQTGAFRDFLCSGCNTGLGQLREDIAILRSAIRYLTRSSHQEESG
;
A
#
# COMPACT_ATOMS: atom_id res chain seq x y z
N MET A 1 27.43 -28.46 4.61
CA MET A 1 26.64 -28.05 5.80
C MET A 1 25.53 -29.06 6.08
N PRO A 2 25.56 -29.74 7.24
CA PRO A 2 24.52 -30.68 7.67
C PRO A 2 23.11 -30.06 7.76
N LYS A 3 22.07 -30.88 7.50
CA LYS A 3 20.66 -30.45 7.47
C LYS A 3 20.20 -29.87 8.82
N GLU A 4 20.61 -30.48 9.92
CA GLU A 4 20.29 -30.04 11.29
C GLU A 4 20.92 -28.68 11.62
N GLU A 5 22.18 -28.46 11.21
CA GLU A 5 22.85 -27.18 11.40
C GLU A 5 22.12 -26.05 10.64
N ARG A 6 21.67 -26.35 9.40
CA ARG A 6 20.85 -25.42 8.61
C ARG A 6 19.52 -25.11 9.28
N GLN A 7 18.85 -26.11 9.87
CA GLN A 7 17.58 -25.93 10.59
C GLN A 7 17.77 -25.06 11.85
N ARG A 8 18.79 -25.34 12.67
CA ARG A 8 19.12 -24.55 13.86
C ARG A 8 19.42 -23.09 13.51
N ARG A 9 20.24 -22.85 12.47
CA ARG A 9 20.54 -21.50 11.98
C ARG A 9 19.29 -20.75 11.52
N ARG A 10 18.39 -21.40 10.77
CA ARG A 10 17.12 -20.80 10.34
C ARG A 10 16.21 -20.46 11.52
N ALA A 11 16.11 -21.33 12.52
CA ALA A 11 15.33 -21.07 13.73
C ALA A 11 15.88 -19.85 14.49
N ALA A 12 17.20 -19.79 14.70
CA ALA A 12 17.85 -18.64 15.35
C ALA A 12 17.64 -17.32 14.58
N GLN A 13 17.73 -17.35 13.24
CA GLN A 13 17.42 -16.17 12.41
C GLN A 13 15.96 -15.72 12.55
N ARG A 14 15.00 -16.65 12.58
CA ARG A 14 13.58 -16.32 12.75
C ARG A 14 13.32 -15.64 14.10
N VAL A 15 13.94 -16.12 15.17
CA VAL A 15 13.83 -15.51 16.51
C VAL A 15 14.38 -14.08 16.51
N ARG A 16 15.59 -13.88 15.98
CA ARG A 16 16.22 -12.54 15.89
C ARG A 16 15.37 -11.58 15.05
N LEU A 17 14.86 -12.06 13.93
CA LEU A 17 13.97 -11.27 13.07
C LEU A 17 12.70 -10.86 13.82
N LYS A 18 12.03 -11.80 14.49
CA LYS A 18 10.82 -11.52 15.27
C LYS A 18 11.08 -10.44 16.32
N LYS A 19 12.20 -10.53 17.04
CA LYS A 19 12.62 -9.53 18.03
C LYS A 19 12.82 -8.14 17.40
N ARG A 20 13.50 -8.05 16.25
CA ARG A 20 13.71 -6.77 15.56
C ARG A 20 12.40 -6.17 15.04
N LEU A 21 11.52 -6.99 14.45
CA LEU A 21 10.21 -6.52 13.98
C LEU A 21 9.36 -5.91 15.09
N ALA A 22 9.47 -6.43 16.32
CA ALA A 22 8.74 -5.91 17.47
C ALA A 22 9.34 -4.60 18.02
N ASN A 23 10.68 -4.48 17.98
CA ASN A 23 11.40 -3.38 18.61
C ASN A 23 11.67 -2.19 17.68
N ASP A 24 11.50 -2.36 16.37
CA ASP A 24 11.84 -1.35 15.35
C ASP A 24 10.74 -1.29 14.26
N PRO A 25 9.62 -0.60 14.55
CA PRO A 25 8.46 -0.53 13.64
C PRO A 25 8.79 0.16 12.30
N GLU A 26 9.69 1.14 12.32
CA GLU A 26 10.13 1.87 11.12
C GLU A 26 10.94 0.95 10.22
N TRP A 27 11.92 0.22 10.75
CA TRP A 27 12.64 -0.78 9.97
C TRP A 27 11.71 -1.86 9.42
N ALA A 28 10.73 -2.29 10.21
CA ALA A 28 9.73 -3.27 9.77
C ALA A 28 8.90 -2.74 8.59
N LEU A 29 8.55 -1.45 8.60
CA LEU A 29 7.88 -0.76 7.49
C LEU A 29 8.76 -0.70 6.24
N ARG A 30 9.96 -0.11 6.35
CA ARG A 30 10.90 0.02 5.24
C ARG A 30 11.21 -1.34 4.61
N ARG A 31 11.36 -2.39 5.43
CA ARG A 31 11.55 -3.76 4.96
C ARG A 31 10.35 -4.28 4.16
N LYS A 32 9.12 -4.06 4.63
CA LYS A 32 7.90 -4.48 3.93
C LYS A 32 7.77 -3.75 2.59
N ILE A 33 7.92 -2.42 2.59
CA ILE A 33 7.89 -1.60 1.37
C ILE A 33 8.92 -2.13 0.37
N ARG A 34 10.18 -2.34 0.79
CA ARG A 34 11.23 -2.90 -0.06
C ARG A 34 10.86 -4.25 -0.68
N GLN A 35 10.25 -5.13 0.11
CA GLN A 35 9.82 -6.44 -0.39
C GLN A 35 8.68 -6.29 -1.41
N SER A 36 7.73 -5.41 -1.16
CA SER A 36 6.65 -5.11 -2.11
C SER A 36 7.19 -4.50 -3.40
N CYS A 37 8.06 -3.49 -3.33
CA CYS A 37 8.71 -2.91 -4.51
C CYS A 37 9.41 -3.96 -5.36
N LYS A 38 10.12 -4.92 -4.73
CA LYS A 38 10.77 -6.02 -5.45
C LYS A 38 9.77 -6.91 -6.19
N THR A 39 8.64 -7.22 -5.57
CA THR A 39 7.58 -8.04 -6.18
C THR A 39 6.86 -7.30 -7.31
N LEU A 40 6.65 -6.00 -7.13
CA LEU A 40 5.91 -5.14 -8.07
C LEU A 40 6.79 -4.54 -9.18
N GLY A 41 8.11 -4.71 -9.12
CA GLY A 41 9.04 -4.11 -10.09
C GLY A 41 9.23 -2.59 -9.93
N LEU A 42 8.97 -2.05 -8.74
CA LEU A 42 9.00 -0.61 -8.47
C LEU A 42 10.33 -0.15 -7.86
N SER A 43 10.66 1.13 -8.06
CA SER A 43 11.80 1.77 -7.41
C SER A 43 11.54 1.97 -5.92
N PHE A 44 12.33 1.33 -5.07
CA PHE A 44 12.25 1.54 -3.62
C PHE A 44 12.53 3.00 -3.22
N ALA A 45 13.43 3.67 -3.93
CA ALA A 45 13.77 5.06 -3.63
C ALA A 45 12.60 6.01 -3.94
N GLU A 46 11.94 5.82 -5.08
CA GLU A 46 10.77 6.59 -5.51
C GLU A 46 9.60 6.41 -4.53
N VAL A 47 9.26 5.15 -4.23
CA VAL A 47 8.17 4.81 -3.31
C VAL A 47 8.45 5.36 -1.90
N MET A 48 9.69 5.30 -1.43
CA MET A 48 10.04 5.87 -0.11
C MET A 48 10.03 7.40 -0.11
N ALA A 49 10.45 8.06 -1.20
CA ALA A 49 10.36 9.52 -1.29
C ALA A 49 8.90 9.99 -1.18
N ALA A 50 8.00 9.35 -1.93
CA ALA A 50 6.56 9.62 -1.83
C ALA A 50 5.99 9.32 -0.44
N TRP A 51 6.47 8.25 0.21
CA TRP A 51 6.06 7.91 1.57
C TRP A 51 6.37 9.03 2.57
N GLU A 52 7.57 9.62 2.51
CA GLU A 52 7.98 10.70 3.40
C GLU A 52 7.31 12.05 3.04
N GLU A 53 7.07 12.31 1.75
CA GLU A 53 6.48 13.57 1.27
C GLU A 53 4.97 13.68 1.56
N ARG A 54 4.21 12.60 1.32
CA ARG A 54 2.72 12.66 1.35
C ARG A 54 2.09 12.39 2.71
N GLY A 55 2.89 12.32 3.78
CA GLY A 55 2.38 12.29 5.15
C GLY A 55 1.63 11.01 5.55
N HIS A 56 1.89 9.88 4.87
CA HIS A 56 1.34 8.57 5.21
C HIS A 56 -0.20 8.45 5.15
N GLN A 57 -0.85 9.15 4.22
CA GLN A 57 -2.29 9.09 4.00
C GLN A 57 -2.67 8.49 2.63
N CYS A 58 -3.93 8.07 2.49
CA CYS A 58 -4.49 7.60 1.23
C CYS A 58 -4.60 8.74 0.21
N GLU A 59 -4.10 8.57 -1.00
CA GLU A 59 -4.19 9.62 -2.04
C GLU A 59 -5.63 9.88 -2.53
N ILE A 60 -6.55 8.93 -2.38
CA ILE A 60 -7.93 9.09 -2.86
C ILE A 60 -8.85 9.73 -1.82
N CYS A 61 -8.75 9.30 -0.57
CA CYS A 61 -9.67 9.76 0.49
C CYS A 61 -8.98 10.57 1.59
N TYR A 62 -7.67 10.81 1.47
CA TYR A 62 -6.85 11.58 2.40
C TYR A 62 -6.89 11.11 3.86
N ARG A 63 -7.35 9.88 4.09
CA ARG A 63 -7.39 9.27 5.42
C ARG A 63 -6.03 8.66 5.75
N THR A 64 -5.51 9.03 6.91
CA THR A 64 -4.39 8.33 7.56
C THR A 64 -4.91 7.09 8.28
N PRO A 65 -4.29 5.90 8.11
CA PRO A 65 -4.67 4.71 8.85
C PRO A 65 -4.55 4.92 10.37
N ALA A 66 -5.58 4.53 11.12
CA ALA A 66 -5.55 4.63 12.58
C ALA A 66 -4.54 3.61 13.18
N PRO A 67 -4.03 3.84 14.41
CA PRO A 67 -3.19 2.86 15.08
C PRO A 67 -3.87 1.48 15.14
N GLY A 68 -3.22 0.47 14.56
CA GLY A 68 -3.75 -0.91 14.49
C GLY A 68 -4.49 -1.25 13.20
N GLU A 69 -4.79 -0.28 12.32
CA GLU A 69 -5.34 -0.55 11.00
C GLU A 69 -4.31 -1.12 10.01
N ILE A 70 -4.82 -1.74 8.94
CA ILE A 70 -3.99 -2.19 7.82
C ILE A 70 -3.33 -0.95 7.19
N ARG A 71 -2.02 -1.05 6.97
CA ARG A 71 -1.22 0.02 6.35
C ARG A 71 -1.71 0.32 4.94
N LEU A 72 -1.34 1.49 4.42
CA LEU A 72 -1.56 1.81 3.02
C LEU A 72 -0.88 0.79 2.10
N HIS A 73 -1.53 0.56 0.96
CA HIS A 73 -1.07 -0.29 -0.13
C HIS A 73 -0.31 0.56 -1.14
N ILE A 74 0.74 0.00 -1.74
CA ILE A 74 1.43 0.61 -2.87
C ILE A 74 0.58 0.35 -4.11
N ASP A 75 -0.01 1.41 -4.65
CA ASP A 75 -0.77 1.41 -5.90
C ASP A 75 0.18 1.64 -7.09
N HIS A 76 -0.10 0.92 -8.17
CA HIS A 76 0.69 0.98 -9.40
C HIS A 76 -0.21 0.74 -10.59
N ASP A 77 0.17 1.35 -11.71
CA ASP A 77 -0.55 1.18 -12.95
C ASP A 77 -0.34 -0.23 -13.50
N HIS A 78 -1.43 -0.99 -13.69
CA HIS A 78 -1.35 -2.38 -14.14
C HIS A 78 -0.96 -2.55 -15.63
N GLN A 79 -0.90 -1.47 -16.41
CA GLN A 79 -0.46 -1.52 -17.82
C GLN A 79 1.03 -1.23 -17.96
N THR A 80 1.51 -0.22 -17.23
CA THR A 80 2.88 0.31 -17.34
C THR A 80 3.79 -0.17 -16.22
N GLY A 81 3.22 -0.64 -15.11
CA GLY A 81 3.95 -0.94 -13.88
C GLY A 81 4.44 0.30 -13.14
N ALA A 82 4.03 1.52 -13.56
CA ALA A 82 4.47 2.75 -12.92
C ALA A 82 3.84 2.90 -11.53
N PHE A 83 4.62 3.37 -10.56
CA PHE A 83 4.10 3.74 -9.25
C PHE A 83 3.09 4.88 -9.39
N ARG A 84 1.93 4.77 -8.73
CA ARG A 84 0.93 5.83 -8.67
C ARG A 84 1.01 6.52 -7.31
N ASP A 85 0.61 5.81 -6.25
CA ASP A 85 0.66 6.33 -4.88
C ASP A 85 0.38 5.28 -3.80
N PHE A 86 0.12 5.71 -2.57
CA PHE A 86 -0.36 4.91 -1.47
C PHE A 86 -1.87 5.04 -1.27
N LEU A 87 -2.58 3.91 -1.23
CA LEU A 87 -4.03 3.86 -1.04
C LEU A 87 -4.43 3.06 0.20
N CYS A 88 -5.49 3.46 0.88
CA CYS A 88 -6.08 2.60 1.92
C CYS A 88 -6.75 1.37 1.28
N SER A 89 -6.94 0.29 2.06
CA SER A 89 -7.54 -0.96 1.56
C SER A 89 -8.91 -0.75 0.90
N GLY A 90 -9.74 0.15 1.44
CA GLY A 90 -11.06 0.47 0.88
C GLY A 90 -10.97 1.12 -0.51
N CYS A 91 -10.15 2.16 -0.66
CA CYS A 91 -9.97 2.83 -1.95
C CYS A 91 -9.30 1.92 -2.98
N ASN A 92 -8.25 1.19 -2.59
CA ASN A 92 -7.56 0.25 -3.46
C ASN A 92 -8.50 -0.85 -3.98
N THR A 93 -9.28 -1.46 -3.07
CA THR A 93 -10.28 -2.48 -3.44
C THR A 93 -11.39 -1.90 -4.30
N GLY A 94 -11.87 -0.69 -3.99
CA GLY A 94 -12.89 -0.01 -4.77
C GLY A 94 -12.45 0.27 -6.21
N LEU A 95 -11.23 0.75 -6.42
CA LEU A 95 -10.66 0.92 -7.75
C LEU A 95 -10.59 -0.41 -8.51
N GLY A 96 -10.09 -1.47 -7.87
CA GLY A 96 -10.03 -2.81 -8.47
C GLY A 96 -11.41 -3.39 -8.81
N GLN A 97 -12.43 -3.15 -7.98
CA GLN A 97 -13.82 -3.57 -8.24
C GLN A 97 -14.42 -2.86 -9.46
N LEU A 98 -14.01 -1.61 -9.70
CA LEU A 98 -14.36 -0.84 -10.90
C LEU A 98 -13.38 -1.05 -12.05
N ARG A 99 -12.49 -2.06 -11.93
CA ARG A 99 -11.52 -2.50 -12.95
C ARG A 99 -10.54 -1.42 -13.40
N GLU A 100 -10.40 -0.37 -12.58
CA GLU A 100 -9.64 0.83 -12.94
C GLU A 100 -10.06 1.43 -14.29
N ASP A 101 -11.31 1.20 -14.69
CA ASP A 101 -11.85 1.64 -15.97
C ASP A 101 -12.45 3.04 -15.80
N ILE A 102 -11.87 4.01 -16.49
CA ILE A 102 -12.30 5.41 -16.45
C ILE A 102 -13.76 5.58 -16.91
N ALA A 103 -14.23 4.80 -17.87
CA ALA A 103 -15.62 4.86 -18.33
C ALA A 103 -16.60 4.34 -17.26
N ILE A 104 -16.23 3.27 -16.54
CA ILE A 104 -17.00 2.75 -15.40
C ILE A 104 -17.03 3.78 -14.27
N LEU A 105 -15.87 4.33 -13.90
CA LEU A 105 -15.75 5.34 -12.85
C LEU A 105 -16.60 6.59 -13.15
N ARG A 106 -16.53 7.10 -14.38
CA ARG A 106 -17.39 8.22 -14.84
C ARG A 106 -18.88 7.88 -14.76
N SER A 107 -19.24 6.64 -15.07
CA SER A 107 -20.63 6.17 -14.96
C SER A 107 -21.11 6.08 -13.51
N ALA A 108 -20.24 5.66 -12.58
CA ALA A 108 -20.52 5.67 -11.16
C ALA A 108 -20.75 7.10 -10.63
N ILE A 109 -19.92 8.07 -11.04
CA ILE A 109 -20.14 9.49 -10.72
C ILE A 109 -21.51 9.96 -11.22
N ARG A 110 -21.82 9.75 -12.52
CA ARG A 110 -23.12 10.14 -13.10
C ARG A 110 -24.30 9.48 -12.39
N TYR A 111 -24.17 8.23 -11.97
CA TYR A 111 -25.21 7.52 -11.23
C TYR A 111 -25.50 8.19 -9.88
N LEU A 112 -24.45 8.55 -9.14
CA LEU A 112 -24.57 9.25 -7.85
C LEU A 112 -25.19 10.64 -8.03
N THR A 113 -24.72 11.42 -9.02
CA THR A 113 -25.19 12.80 -9.22
C THR A 113 -26.58 12.90 -9.86
N ARG A 114 -27.21 11.79 -10.24
CA ARG A 114 -28.54 11.81 -10.90
C ARG A 114 -29.70 12.17 -9.96
N SER A 115 -29.53 12.00 -8.65
CA SER A 115 -30.61 12.23 -7.67
C SER A 115 -30.17 13.05 -6.46
N SER A 116 -28.89 13.41 -6.37
CA SER A 116 -28.34 14.25 -5.31
C SER A 116 -28.54 15.71 -5.66
N HIS A 117 -29.31 16.46 -4.86
CA HIS A 117 -29.14 17.91 -4.77
C HIS A 117 -27.69 18.18 -4.34
N GLN A 118 -26.85 18.68 -5.24
CA GLN A 118 -25.50 19.12 -4.88
C GLN A 118 -25.55 20.62 -4.60
N GLU A 119 -25.47 20.99 -3.32
CA GLU A 119 -24.80 22.24 -2.96
C GLU A 119 -23.30 22.00 -3.20
N GLU A 120 -22.82 22.45 -4.35
CA GLU A 120 -21.40 22.66 -4.58
C GLU A 120 -20.94 23.77 -3.63
N SER A 121 -20.15 23.44 -2.61
CA SER A 121 -19.31 24.42 -1.92
C SER A 121 -17.88 24.16 -2.34
N GLY A 122 -17.30 25.13 -3.05
CA GLY A 122 -15.96 25.10 -3.61
C GLY A 122 -14.84 25.22 -2.58
#